data_AF-A0A8T4RVZ8-F1
#
_entry.id   AF-A0A8T4RVZ8-F1
#
_cell.length_a   1.000
_cell.length_b   1.000
_cell.length_c   1.000
_cell.angle_alpha   90.00
_cell.angle_beta   90.00
_cell.angle_gamma   90.00
#
_symmetry.space_group_name_H-M   'P 1'
#
loop_
_entity.id
_entity.type
_entity.pdbx_description
1 polymer ?
#
loop_
_entity_poly.entity_id
_entity_poly.type
_entity_poly.pdbx_seq_one_letter_code
_entity_poly.pdbx_strand_id
1 'polypeptide(L)'
;TAARIKEQLSSIYRTDIVWGEIEIWWGGAKLSFQPPSLLEEKLPNGQINRWWKQVNVNVPWKTENQVLKAKGWVGLLNPGSQKDAGFVLLRRGRVVVCGPDSGYKPVQIFGQGNSFKSQRLVGEINLDDWPVTQAKDAFDWSGGLEDDFIDVLKEVCKDHMKKAEGYRSDRRSSGQMAQENVTNLSSQIDASLSTGGPDYSSSGNLVQNPSSSLSMSSSLEQNNSASSPNPTHLDKVPRTFTLILHNKKWVFKVHWEDQVSDAHWMSVESPNETEIHIYLNLSHPFFEPYITDPKAQSFIQKIVVALAFAEKLARQSSPEETIGASDFRDYMNKVLRYSSQIQEEESESDDRS
;
A
#
# COMPACT_ATOMS: atom_id res chain seq x y z
N THR A 1 2.44 10.24 -18.23
CA THR A 1 2.24 10.09 -19.70
C THR A 1 0.88 10.65 -20.08
N ALA A 2 0.68 11.06 -21.34
CA ALA A 2 -0.61 11.57 -21.81
C ALA A 2 -1.76 10.58 -21.58
N ALA A 3 -1.51 9.28 -21.73
CA ALA A 3 -2.49 8.22 -21.45
C ALA A 3 -2.97 8.25 -19.99
N ARG A 4 -2.05 8.38 -19.03
CA ARG A 4 -2.37 8.44 -17.59
C ARG A 4 -3.18 9.69 -17.23
N ILE A 5 -2.90 10.83 -17.89
CA ILE A 5 -3.68 12.07 -17.70
C ILE A 5 -5.11 11.88 -18.21
N LYS A 6 -5.28 11.31 -19.42
CA LYS A 6 -6.61 11.00 -19.97
C LYS A 6 -7.40 10.10 -19.03
N GLU A 7 -6.78 9.03 -18.54
CA GLU A 7 -7.40 8.08 -17.62
C GLU A 7 -7.78 8.73 -16.29
N GLN A 8 -6.90 9.57 -15.74
CA GLN A 8 -7.16 10.29 -14.50
C GLN A 8 -8.29 11.31 -14.66
N LEU A 9 -8.34 12.06 -15.76
CA LEU A 9 -9.43 13.01 -16.03
C LEU A 9 -10.77 12.28 -16.24
N SER A 10 -10.78 11.20 -17.02
CA SER A 10 -11.97 10.35 -17.17
C SER A 10 -12.46 9.80 -15.83
N SER A 11 -11.53 9.45 -14.93
CA SER A 11 -11.83 8.96 -13.59
C SER A 11 -12.37 10.06 -12.68
N ILE A 12 -11.76 11.26 -12.67
CA ILE A 12 -12.17 12.36 -11.78
C ILE A 12 -13.59 12.83 -12.06
N TYR A 13 -13.91 12.97 -13.35
CA TYR A 13 -15.20 13.46 -13.82
C TYR A 13 -16.11 12.35 -14.33
N ARG A 14 -15.90 11.11 -13.87
CA ARG A 14 -16.62 9.93 -14.35
C ARG A 14 -18.15 10.10 -14.27
N THR A 15 -18.64 10.72 -13.21
CA THR A 15 -20.08 10.90 -12.94
C THR A 15 -20.68 11.80 -14.02
N ASP A 16 -20.09 12.98 -14.17
CA ASP A 16 -20.53 14.01 -15.12
C ASP A 16 -20.42 13.52 -16.58
N ILE A 17 -19.35 12.77 -16.90
CA ILE A 17 -19.14 12.17 -18.22
C ILE A 17 -20.20 11.09 -18.50
N VAL A 18 -20.48 10.20 -17.54
CA VAL A 18 -21.43 9.10 -17.71
C VAL A 18 -22.87 9.62 -17.80
N TRP A 19 -23.22 10.67 -17.05
CA TRP A 19 -24.52 11.33 -17.15
C TRP A 19 -24.66 12.24 -18.38
N GLY A 20 -23.57 12.49 -19.11
CA GLY A 20 -23.57 13.37 -20.27
C GLY A 20 -23.75 14.84 -19.91
N GLU A 21 -23.49 15.23 -18.66
CA GLU A 21 -23.53 16.62 -18.21
C GLU A 21 -22.35 17.43 -18.76
N ILE A 22 -21.21 16.76 -18.95
CA ILE A 22 -20.02 17.36 -19.56
C ILE A 22 -19.42 16.48 -20.65
N GLU A 23 -18.72 17.12 -21.58
CA GLU A 23 -17.84 16.46 -22.51
C GLU A 23 -16.41 17.00 -22.35
N ILE A 24 -15.45 16.10 -22.13
CA ILE A 24 -14.04 16.48 -22.05
C ILE A 24 -13.31 15.95 -23.28
N TRP A 25 -12.56 16.82 -23.94
CA TRP A 25 -11.74 16.49 -25.11
C TRP A 25 -10.27 16.70 -24.78
N TRP A 26 -9.43 15.69 -25.04
CA TRP A 26 -7.98 15.79 -24.88
C TRP A 26 -7.26 15.43 -26.17
N GLY A 27 -6.60 16.43 -26.78
CA GLY A 27 -5.88 16.24 -28.04
C GLY A 27 -6.79 15.71 -29.16
N GLY A 28 -8.01 16.26 -29.25
CA GLY A 28 -9.01 15.84 -30.25
C GLY A 28 -9.76 14.53 -29.95
N ALA A 29 -9.39 13.81 -28.88
CA ALA A 29 -10.10 12.59 -28.46
C ALA A 29 -11.08 12.89 -27.32
N LYS A 30 -12.36 12.55 -27.50
CA LYS A 30 -13.37 12.60 -26.44
C LYS A 30 -13.03 11.59 -25.35
N LEU A 31 -13.02 12.03 -24.10
CA LEU A 31 -12.83 11.17 -22.94
C LEU A 31 -14.11 10.40 -22.64
N SER A 32 -13.94 9.15 -22.25
CA SER A 32 -15.02 8.27 -21.79
C SER A 32 -14.58 7.55 -20.53
N PHE A 33 -15.54 7.20 -19.68
CA PHE A 33 -15.33 6.32 -18.53
C PHE A 33 -16.16 5.05 -18.70
N GLN A 34 -15.52 3.90 -18.51
CA GLN A 34 -16.19 2.59 -18.55
C GLN A 34 -16.27 2.05 -17.11
N PRO A 35 -17.49 1.89 -16.56
CA PRO A 35 -17.66 1.29 -15.24
C PRO A 35 -17.15 -0.15 -15.21
N PRO A 36 -16.59 -0.61 -14.08
CA PRO A 36 -16.06 -1.95 -14.00
C PRO A 36 -17.17 -3.02 -13.96
N SER A 37 -16.87 -4.19 -14.50
CA SER A 37 -17.79 -5.34 -14.51
C SER A 37 -17.94 -5.94 -13.11
N LEU A 38 -19.20 -6.04 -12.66
CA LEU A 38 -19.54 -6.61 -11.36
C LEU A 38 -19.84 -8.11 -11.45
N LEU A 39 -19.62 -8.81 -10.35
CA LEU A 39 -19.90 -10.22 -10.18
C LEU A 39 -21.40 -10.45 -10.18
N GLU A 40 -21.84 -11.33 -11.07
CA GLU A 40 -23.19 -11.85 -11.13
C GLU A 40 -23.17 -13.36 -10.88
N GLU A 41 -24.14 -13.84 -10.12
CA GLU A 41 -24.27 -15.25 -9.73
C GLU A 41 -25.68 -15.74 -10.01
N LYS A 42 -25.81 -16.85 -10.75
CA LYS A 42 -27.10 -17.51 -10.94
C LYS A 42 -27.44 -18.30 -9.69
N LEU A 43 -28.52 -17.91 -9.01
CA LEU A 43 -29.08 -18.63 -7.88
C LEU A 43 -29.79 -19.92 -8.34
N PRO A 44 -29.99 -20.90 -7.46
CA PRO A 44 -30.66 -22.17 -7.80
C PRO A 44 -32.09 -22.01 -8.34
N ASN A 45 -32.75 -20.90 -8.02
CA ASN A 45 -34.07 -20.54 -8.51
C ASN A 45 -34.07 -19.87 -9.91
N GLY A 46 -32.89 -19.79 -10.56
CA GLY A 46 -32.70 -19.15 -11.87
C GLY A 46 -32.56 -17.63 -11.83
N GLN A 47 -32.69 -16.99 -10.67
CA GLN A 47 -32.49 -15.54 -10.53
C GLN A 47 -31.00 -15.20 -10.57
N ILE A 48 -30.67 -14.02 -11.11
CA ILE A 48 -29.29 -13.51 -11.11
C ILE A 48 -29.14 -12.59 -9.90
N ASN A 49 -28.26 -12.97 -8.97
CA ASN A 49 -27.80 -12.11 -7.90
C ASN A 49 -26.60 -11.29 -8.38
N ARG A 50 -26.80 -9.98 -8.57
CA ARG A 50 -25.70 -9.04 -8.80
C ARG A 50 -25.12 -8.66 -7.45
N TRP A 51 -23.83 -8.91 -7.25
CA TRP A 51 -23.10 -8.55 -6.03
C TRP A 51 -22.84 -7.03 -6.01
N TRP A 52 -23.91 -6.30 -5.75
CA TRP A 52 -24.00 -4.86 -5.64
C TRP A 52 -24.95 -4.52 -4.49
N LYS A 53 -24.60 -3.53 -3.70
CA LYS A 53 -25.40 -3.07 -2.58
C LYS A 53 -25.31 -1.56 -2.45
N GLN A 54 -26.46 -0.92 -2.27
CA GLN A 54 -26.53 0.49 -1.96
C GLN A 54 -25.99 0.76 -0.55
N VAL A 55 -25.21 1.83 -0.43
CA VAL A 55 -24.73 2.39 0.84
C VAL A 55 -25.52 3.65 1.12
N ASN A 56 -26.07 3.75 2.34
CA ASN A 56 -26.67 4.97 2.87
C ASN A 56 -26.57 4.89 4.39
N VAL A 57 -25.51 5.47 4.94
CA VAL A 57 -25.16 5.34 6.35
C VAL A 57 -24.86 6.70 6.97
N ASN A 58 -25.08 6.76 8.28
CA ASN A 58 -24.73 7.87 9.14
C ASN A 58 -23.49 7.50 9.93
N VAL A 59 -22.45 8.32 9.84
CA VAL A 59 -21.19 8.14 10.54
C VAL A 59 -21.10 9.17 11.66
N PRO A 60 -21.02 8.73 12.93
CA PRO A 60 -20.81 9.66 14.04
C PRO A 60 -19.38 10.19 13.97
N TRP A 61 -19.21 11.51 14.03
CA TRP A 61 -17.93 12.16 14.24
C TRP A 61 -17.84 12.56 15.70
N LYS A 62 -17.26 11.68 16.52
CA LYS A 62 -17.30 11.80 17.99
C LYS A 62 -16.68 13.10 18.50
N THR A 63 -15.56 13.49 17.89
CA THR A 63 -14.78 14.67 18.30
C THR A 63 -15.56 15.97 18.10
N GLU A 64 -16.27 16.11 16.98
CA GLU A 64 -17.05 17.32 16.64
C GLU A 64 -18.53 17.21 17.03
N ASN A 65 -18.92 16.12 17.70
CA ASN A 65 -20.31 15.82 18.07
C ASN A 65 -21.31 15.98 16.89
N GLN A 66 -20.89 15.56 15.70
CA GLN A 66 -21.68 15.66 14.47
C GLN A 66 -21.97 14.27 13.90
N VAL A 67 -22.95 14.17 13.01
CA VAL A 67 -23.20 12.97 12.20
C VAL A 67 -23.09 13.33 10.73
N LEU A 68 -22.17 12.67 10.02
CA LEU A 68 -21.93 12.85 8.60
C LEU A 68 -22.56 11.72 7.79
N LYS A 69 -23.08 12.04 6.60
CA LYS A 69 -23.74 11.04 5.74
C LYS A 69 -22.78 10.51 4.70
N ALA A 70 -22.77 9.19 4.51
CA ALA A 70 -22.07 8.54 3.41
C ALA A 70 -23.07 7.75 2.56
N LYS A 71 -23.08 8.01 1.25
CA LYS A 71 -24.03 7.40 0.31
C LYS A 71 -23.34 6.89 -0.92
N GLY A 72 -23.82 5.81 -1.52
CA GLY A 72 -23.26 5.31 -2.75
C GLY A 72 -23.53 3.83 -2.91
N TRP A 73 -22.51 3.07 -3.30
CA TRP A 73 -22.64 1.64 -3.52
C TRP A 73 -21.33 0.89 -3.33
N VAL A 74 -21.45 -0.39 -3.00
CA VAL A 74 -20.35 -1.36 -2.97
C VAL A 74 -20.69 -2.56 -3.82
N GLY A 75 -19.68 -3.25 -4.33
CA GLY A 75 -19.85 -4.44 -5.14
C GLY A 75 -18.59 -5.29 -5.20
N LEU A 76 -18.67 -6.37 -6.00
CA LEU A 76 -17.57 -7.26 -6.26
C LEU A 76 -17.24 -7.28 -7.75
N LEU A 77 -15.95 -7.23 -8.10
CA LEU A 77 -15.47 -7.33 -9.47
C LEU A 77 -15.44 -8.77 -9.99
N ASN A 78 -15.74 -8.92 -11.27
CA ASN A 78 -15.46 -10.14 -12.03
C ASN A 78 -15.07 -9.82 -13.49
N PRO A 79 -13.84 -10.15 -13.95
CA PRO A 79 -12.74 -10.74 -13.17
C PRO A 79 -12.24 -9.79 -12.07
N GLY A 80 -11.49 -10.33 -11.10
CA GLY A 80 -10.82 -9.49 -10.11
C GLY A 80 -9.74 -8.61 -10.77
N SER A 81 -9.55 -7.40 -10.28
CA SER A 81 -8.57 -6.43 -10.79
C SER A 81 -7.95 -5.66 -9.64
N GLN A 82 -6.62 -5.67 -9.53
CA GLN A 82 -5.93 -4.85 -8.52
C GLN A 82 -6.10 -3.35 -8.77
N LYS A 83 -6.10 -2.99 -10.06
CA LYS A 83 -6.22 -1.64 -10.56
C LYS A 83 -7.61 -1.05 -10.31
N ASP A 84 -8.66 -1.82 -10.63
CA ASP A 84 -10.05 -1.34 -10.57
C ASP A 84 -10.69 -1.57 -9.20
N ALA A 85 -10.11 -2.43 -8.35
CA ALA A 85 -10.57 -2.62 -6.98
C ALA A 85 -10.24 -1.42 -6.10
N GLY A 86 -11.04 -1.26 -5.03
CA GLY A 86 -10.94 -0.15 -4.09
C GLY A 86 -12.21 0.69 -4.07
N PHE A 87 -12.38 1.47 -3.00
CA PHE A 87 -13.43 2.47 -2.93
C PHE A 87 -12.94 3.77 -3.56
N VAL A 88 -13.84 4.38 -4.32
CA VAL A 88 -13.66 5.72 -4.87
C VAL A 88 -14.45 6.63 -3.95
N LEU A 89 -13.80 7.65 -3.40
CA LEU A 89 -14.47 8.60 -2.51
C LEU A 89 -14.73 9.88 -3.27
N LEU A 90 -16.00 10.22 -3.39
CA LEU A 90 -16.49 11.38 -4.13
C LEU A 90 -17.03 12.42 -3.18
N ARG A 91 -17.02 13.66 -3.62
CA ARG A 91 -17.68 14.77 -2.96
C ARG A 91 -18.35 15.63 -4.02
N ARG A 92 -19.67 15.73 -3.95
CA ARG A 92 -20.51 16.52 -4.86
C ARG A 92 -20.27 16.13 -6.32
N GLY A 93 -20.32 14.83 -6.61
CA GLY A 93 -20.17 14.28 -7.96
C GLY A 93 -18.72 14.10 -8.45
N ARG A 94 -17.75 14.79 -7.83
CA ARG A 94 -16.33 14.73 -8.20
C ARG A 94 -15.54 13.76 -7.34
N VAL A 95 -14.66 12.97 -7.94
CA VAL A 95 -13.71 12.13 -7.19
C VAL A 95 -12.69 12.99 -6.45
N VAL A 96 -12.55 12.75 -5.15
CA VAL A 96 -11.54 13.35 -4.28
C VAL A 96 -10.40 12.36 -4.04
N VAL A 97 -10.73 11.12 -3.67
CA VAL A 97 -9.75 10.05 -3.47
C VAL A 97 -9.96 8.96 -4.50
N CYS A 98 -8.86 8.57 -5.16
CA CYS A 98 -8.70 7.57 -6.24
C CYS A 98 -8.37 8.18 -7.62
N GLY A 99 -7.10 8.11 -8.02
CA GLY A 99 -6.69 8.03 -9.43
C GLY A 99 -6.56 6.56 -9.89
N PRO A 100 -6.24 6.30 -11.18
CA PRO A 100 -5.94 4.95 -11.66
C PRO A 100 -4.88 4.28 -10.76
N ASP A 101 -5.12 3.05 -10.32
CA ASP A 101 -4.25 2.26 -9.41
C ASP A 101 -4.20 2.72 -7.93
N SER A 102 -5.07 3.64 -7.48
CA SER A 102 -4.98 4.25 -6.13
C SER A 102 -6.32 4.31 -5.37
N GLY A 103 -7.13 3.26 -5.48
CA GLY A 103 -8.39 3.15 -4.72
C GLY A 103 -8.18 3.21 -3.21
N TYR A 104 -9.17 3.78 -2.50
CA TYR A 104 -9.21 3.76 -1.04
C TYR A 104 -9.46 2.33 -0.54
N LYS A 105 -8.45 1.76 0.14
CA LYS A 105 -8.42 0.35 0.58
C LYS A 105 -8.04 0.24 2.06
N PRO A 106 -8.96 0.50 3.00
CA PRO A 106 -8.72 0.29 4.42
C PRO A 106 -8.52 -1.21 4.70
N VAL A 107 -7.46 -1.56 5.42
CA VAL A 107 -7.04 -2.96 5.65
C VAL A 107 -8.11 -3.76 6.39
N GLN A 108 -8.86 -3.11 7.26
CA GLN A 108 -9.99 -3.66 8.01
C GLN A 108 -11.08 -4.24 7.10
N ILE A 109 -11.25 -3.67 5.90
CA ILE A 109 -12.23 -4.09 4.89
C ILE A 109 -11.55 -4.94 3.82
N PHE A 110 -10.45 -4.46 3.24
CA PHE A 110 -9.80 -5.09 2.07
C PHE A 110 -8.82 -6.20 2.42
N GLY A 111 -8.37 -6.30 3.67
CA GLY A 111 -7.33 -7.24 4.08
C GLY A 111 -5.95 -6.87 3.54
N GLN A 112 -5.05 -7.85 3.53
CA GLN A 112 -3.71 -7.69 2.99
C GLN A 112 -3.73 -7.47 1.48
N GLY A 113 -2.70 -6.79 0.98
CA GLY A 113 -2.46 -6.63 -0.44
C GLY A 113 -2.42 -7.98 -1.16
N ASN A 114 -2.92 -8.02 -2.40
CA ASN A 114 -3.03 -9.21 -3.24
C ASN A 114 -4.00 -10.30 -2.77
N SER A 115 -4.68 -10.17 -1.64
CA SER A 115 -5.77 -11.07 -1.25
C SER A 115 -6.92 -11.04 -2.27
N PHE A 116 -7.71 -12.12 -2.37
CA PHE A 116 -8.87 -12.17 -3.27
C PHE A 116 -9.85 -11.02 -3.01
N LYS A 117 -10.04 -10.71 -1.72
CA LYS A 117 -10.84 -9.57 -1.26
C LYS A 117 -10.30 -8.23 -1.77
N SER A 118 -8.99 -8.01 -1.67
CA SER A 118 -8.33 -6.77 -2.14
C SER A 118 -8.41 -6.53 -3.66
N GLN A 119 -8.64 -7.60 -4.44
CA GLN A 119 -8.74 -7.57 -5.90
C GLN A 119 -10.19 -7.50 -6.40
N ARG A 120 -11.19 -7.59 -5.51
CA ARG A 120 -12.60 -7.71 -5.91
C ARG A 120 -13.51 -6.67 -5.31
N LEU A 121 -13.28 -6.25 -4.06
CA LEU A 121 -14.11 -5.20 -3.49
C LEU A 121 -13.94 -3.91 -4.28
N VAL A 122 -15.06 -3.31 -4.66
CA VAL A 122 -15.13 -2.04 -5.38
C VAL A 122 -16.33 -1.26 -4.87
N GLY A 123 -16.31 0.06 -5.02
CA GLY A 123 -17.44 0.87 -4.65
C GLY A 123 -17.18 2.34 -4.88
N GLU A 124 -18.26 3.12 -4.88
CA GLU A 124 -18.21 4.57 -4.99
C GLU A 124 -19.03 5.15 -3.84
N ILE A 125 -18.42 6.04 -3.07
CA ILE A 125 -19.00 6.57 -1.85
C ILE A 125 -18.92 8.10 -1.90
N ASN A 126 -20.08 8.73 -1.96
CA ASN A 126 -20.28 10.17 -1.88
C ASN A 126 -20.29 10.61 -0.41
N LEU A 127 -19.43 11.58 -0.13
CA LEU A 127 -19.13 12.18 1.17
C LEU A 127 -19.33 13.71 1.07
N ASP A 128 -20.51 14.13 0.61
CA ASP A 128 -20.78 15.51 0.17
C ASP A 128 -20.54 16.59 1.23
N ASP A 129 -20.84 16.26 2.48
CA ASP A 129 -20.77 17.14 3.64
C ASP A 129 -19.52 16.90 4.49
N TRP A 130 -18.60 16.03 4.03
CA TRP A 130 -17.40 15.69 4.78
C TRP A 130 -16.33 16.77 4.58
N PRO A 131 -15.48 16.99 5.60
CA PRO A 131 -14.37 17.94 5.51
C PRO A 131 -13.30 17.41 4.54
N VAL A 132 -12.64 18.33 3.84
CA VAL A 132 -11.61 18.03 2.84
C VAL A 132 -10.40 18.93 3.05
N THR A 133 -9.24 18.49 2.58
CA THR A 133 -8.03 19.30 2.57
C THR A 133 -8.22 20.56 1.73
N GLN A 134 -7.40 21.59 1.99
CA GLN A 134 -7.46 22.85 1.23
C GLN A 134 -7.31 22.63 -0.29
N ALA A 135 -6.47 21.68 -0.70
CA ALA A 135 -6.26 21.32 -2.10
C ALA A 135 -7.37 20.44 -2.70
N LYS A 136 -8.31 19.94 -1.87
CA LYS A 136 -9.43 19.05 -2.27
C LYS A 136 -8.96 17.77 -2.96
N ASP A 137 -7.77 17.32 -2.58
CA ASP A 137 -7.11 16.10 -3.04
C ASP A 137 -7.20 14.96 -2.02
N ALA A 138 -7.71 15.24 -0.82
CA ALA A 138 -8.04 14.27 0.20
C ALA A 138 -9.20 14.75 1.09
N PHE A 139 -9.82 13.80 1.80
CA PHE A 139 -10.69 14.13 2.93
C PHE A 139 -9.84 14.45 4.15
N ASP A 140 -10.34 15.36 4.98
CA ASP A 140 -9.75 15.63 6.29
C ASP A 140 -10.26 14.56 7.25
N TRP A 141 -9.34 13.74 7.75
CA TRP A 141 -9.61 12.59 8.60
C TRP A 141 -9.37 12.87 10.09
N SER A 142 -9.10 14.13 10.44
CA SER A 142 -8.80 14.55 11.81
C SER A 142 -9.88 14.15 12.81
N GLY A 143 -9.46 14.00 14.07
CA GLY A 143 -10.36 13.65 15.17
C GLY A 143 -10.97 12.25 15.06
N GLY A 144 -10.24 11.28 14.49
CA GLY A 144 -10.68 9.87 14.41
C GLY A 144 -11.79 9.59 13.39
N LEU A 145 -12.09 10.53 12.50
CA LEU A 145 -13.19 10.39 11.54
C LEU A 145 -12.97 9.24 10.54
N GLU A 146 -11.72 8.98 10.15
CA GLU A 146 -11.38 7.84 9.28
C GLU A 146 -11.73 6.50 9.95
N ASP A 147 -11.43 6.33 11.24
CA ASP A 147 -11.77 5.13 11.99
C ASP A 147 -13.30 4.92 12.09
N ASP A 148 -14.03 5.97 12.49
CA ASP A 148 -15.49 5.93 12.58
C ASP A 148 -16.14 5.59 11.22
N PHE A 149 -15.59 6.12 10.12
CA PHE A 149 -16.02 5.79 8.76
C PHE A 149 -15.76 4.33 8.39
N ILE A 150 -14.55 3.83 8.66
CA ILE A 150 -14.14 2.46 8.35
C ILE A 150 -15.01 1.46 9.11
N ASP A 151 -15.29 1.70 10.39
CA ASP A 151 -16.09 0.80 11.23
C ASP A 151 -17.52 0.66 10.69
N VAL A 152 -18.16 1.77 10.33
CA VAL A 152 -19.50 1.76 9.73
C VAL A 152 -19.48 1.04 8.37
N LEU A 153 -18.50 1.33 7.52
CA LEU A 153 -18.40 0.68 6.20
C LEU A 153 -18.11 -0.81 6.30
N LYS A 154 -17.32 -1.24 7.28
CA LYS A 154 -16.99 -2.65 7.48
C LYS A 154 -18.25 -3.48 7.73
N GLU A 155 -19.18 -2.98 8.54
CA GLU A 155 -20.47 -3.66 8.75
C GLU A 155 -21.33 -3.68 7.48
N VAL A 156 -21.34 -2.59 6.70
CA VAL A 156 -22.07 -2.55 5.42
C VAL A 156 -21.51 -3.57 4.42
N CYS A 157 -20.19 -3.74 4.39
CA CYS A 157 -19.45 -4.57 3.43
C CYS A 157 -19.31 -6.04 3.84
N LYS A 158 -19.76 -6.43 5.04
CA LYS A 158 -19.53 -7.75 5.65
C LYS A 158 -19.82 -8.93 4.71
N ASP A 159 -20.97 -8.92 4.04
CA ASP A 159 -21.36 -10.00 3.12
C ASP A 159 -20.49 -10.04 1.87
N HIS A 160 -20.13 -8.86 1.34
CA HIS A 160 -19.27 -8.72 0.16
C HIS A 160 -17.85 -9.19 0.48
N MET A 161 -17.33 -8.83 1.66
CA MET A 161 -16.03 -9.30 2.16
C MET A 161 -16.01 -10.83 2.25
N LYS A 162 -17.05 -11.44 2.84
CA LYS A 162 -17.16 -12.90 2.98
C LYS A 162 -17.20 -13.60 1.62
N LYS A 163 -17.97 -13.07 0.67
CA LYS A 163 -18.04 -13.65 -0.68
C LYS A 163 -16.75 -13.50 -1.45
N ALA A 164 -16.10 -12.33 -1.36
CA ALA A 164 -14.85 -12.06 -2.08
C ALA A 164 -13.73 -13.03 -1.68
N GLU A 165 -13.63 -13.36 -0.40
CA GLU A 165 -12.62 -14.29 0.14
C GLU A 165 -12.80 -15.72 -0.41
N GLY A 166 -14.05 -16.17 -0.53
CA GLY A 166 -14.38 -17.52 -0.99
C GLY A 166 -14.50 -17.68 -2.51
N TYR A 167 -14.58 -16.59 -3.26
CA TYR A 167 -14.85 -16.65 -4.70
C TYR A 167 -13.58 -16.90 -5.52
N ARG A 168 -13.46 -18.13 -6.02
CA ARG A 168 -12.50 -18.51 -7.05
C ARG A 168 -13.21 -18.49 -8.40
N SER A 169 -12.84 -17.55 -9.27
CA SER A 169 -13.30 -17.58 -10.66
C SER A 169 -12.85 -18.89 -11.29
N ASP A 170 -13.79 -19.67 -11.80
CA ASP A 170 -13.50 -20.95 -12.43
C ASP A 170 -12.58 -20.71 -13.63
N ARG A 171 -11.32 -21.16 -13.54
CA ARG A 171 -10.27 -20.90 -14.57
C ARG A 171 -10.62 -21.48 -15.95
N ARG A 172 -11.72 -22.23 -16.07
CA ARG A 172 -12.11 -22.96 -17.28
C ARG A 172 -12.74 -22.10 -18.38
N SER A 173 -13.28 -20.91 -18.09
CA SER A 173 -13.87 -20.06 -19.13
C SER A 173 -12.88 -19.13 -19.84
N SER A 174 -11.72 -18.84 -19.23
CA SER A 174 -10.67 -18.01 -19.86
C SER A 174 -9.78 -18.80 -20.84
N GLY A 175 -9.92 -20.13 -20.90
CA GLY A 175 -9.18 -20.98 -21.84
C GLY A 175 -9.74 -20.99 -23.27
N GLN A 176 -11.02 -20.65 -23.47
CA GLN A 176 -11.64 -20.67 -24.80
C GLN A 176 -11.30 -19.43 -25.64
N MET A 177 -11.02 -18.29 -25.01
CA MET A 177 -10.57 -17.06 -25.71
C MET A 177 -9.09 -17.12 -26.14
N ALA A 178 -8.28 -18.00 -25.54
CA ALA A 178 -6.88 -18.19 -25.92
C ALA A 178 -6.71 -19.15 -27.10
N GLN A 179 -7.70 -20.01 -27.37
CA GLN A 179 -7.59 -21.04 -28.41
C GLN A 179 -8.02 -20.53 -29.80
N GLU A 180 -8.88 -19.51 -29.87
CA GLU A 180 -9.24 -18.86 -31.14
C GLU A 180 -8.12 -17.95 -31.68
N ASN A 181 -7.30 -17.35 -30.80
CA ASN A 181 -6.16 -16.51 -31.22
C ASN A 181 -4.89 -17.31 -31.56
N VAL A 182 -4.74 -18.54 -31.06
CA VAL A 182 -3.60 -19.42 -31.40
C VAL A 182 -3.84 -20.14 -32.73
N THR A 183 -5.08 -20.47 -33.09
CA THR A 183 -5.41 -21.16 -34.36
C THR A 183 -5.20 -20.26 -35.59
N ASN A 184 -5.26 -18.93 -35.43
CA ASN A 184 -4.96 -17.96 -36.48
C ASN A 184 -3.47 -17.60 -36.58
N LEU A 185 -2.64 -17.98 -35.59
CA LEU A 185 -1.21 -17.72 -35.58
C LEU A 185 -0.39 -18.94 -36.03
N SER A 186 -0.91 -20.15 -35.82
CA SER A 186 -0.30 -21.40 -36.31
C SER A 186 -0.41 -21.58 -37.82
N SER A 187 -1.40 -20.97 -38.48
CA SER A 187 -1.56 -21.04 -39.95
C SER A 187 -0.70 -20.03 -40.72
N GLN A 188 0.06 -19.15 -40.04
CA GLN A 188 0.95 -18.17 -40.68
C GLN A 188 2.45 -18.40 -40.41
N ILE A 189 2.81 -19.41 -39.60
CA ILE A 189 4.21 -19.71 -39.26
C ILE A 189 4.76 -20.94 -40.03
N ASP A 190 3.89 -21.78 -40.60
CA ASP A 190 4.31 -22.96 -41.38
C ASP A 190 4.85 -22.64 -42.79
N ALA A 191 4.88 -21.38 -43.21
CA ALA A 191 5.39 -20.98 -44.53
C ALA A 191 6.84 -20.45 -44.52
N SER A 192 7.53 -20.42 -43.38
CA SER A 192 8.86 -19.84 -43.31
C SER A 192 9.69 -20.48 -42.20
N LEU A 193 10.33 -21.63 -42.49
CA LEU A 193 11.61 -22.10 -41.93
C LEU A 193 11.87 -23.54 -42.40
N SER A 194 12.19 -23.70 -43.68
CA SER A 194 12.84 -24.92 -44.22
C SER A 194 14.28 -24.59 -44.55
N THR A 195 15.23 -24.85 -43.63
CA THR A 195 16.60 -25.33 -43.95
C THR A 195 17.46 -25.55 -42.70
N GLY A 196 17.92 -26.80 -42.51
CA GLY A 196 19.23 -27.16 -41.91
C GLY A 196 19.33 -27.40 -40.40
N GLY A 197 19.41 -28.68 -39.98
CA GLY A 197 19.84 -29.13 -38.62
C GLY A 197 21.38 -29.22 -38.46
N PRO A 198 21.97 -30.05 -37.55
CA PRO A 198 21.35 -30.98 -36.58
C PRO A 198 21.98 -31.04 -35.15
N ASP A 199 21.28 -31.77 -34.27
CA ASP A 199 21.69 -32.64 -33.15
C ASP A 199 22.54 -32.17 -31.93
N TYR A 200 21.98 -32.35 -30.72
CA TYR A 200 22.40 -33.45 -29.83
C TYR A 200 21.37 -33.74 -28.71
N SER A 201 21.25 -35.04 -28.41
CA SER A 201 20.26 -35.70 -27.56
C SER A 201 20.59 -35.70 -26.06
N SER A 202 19.56 -35.84 -25.21
CA SER A 202 19.37 -36.93 -24.22
C SER A 202 18.96 -36.51 -22.79
N SER A 203 17.80 -37.05 -22.35
CA SER A 203 17.44 -37.58 -20.99
C SER A 203 17.51 -36.65 -19.75
N GLY A 204 16.60 -36.65 -18.78
CA GLY A 204 15.59 -37.62 -18.35
C GLY A 204 15.67 -37.82 -16.81
N ASN A 205 14.54 -37.61 -16.12
CA ASN A 205 14.17 -38.00 -14.73
C ASN A 205 14.57 -37.18 -13.48
N LEU A 206 13.52 -36.66 -12.83
CA LEU A 206 13.04 -36.94 -11.46
C LEU A 206 14.06 -37.22 -10.33
N VAL A 207 13.89 -36.51 -9.18
CA VAL A 207 13.55 -37.06 -7.83
C VAL A 207 14.08 -36.18 -6.67
N GLN A 208 13.14 -35.84 -5.77
CA GLN A 208 13.15 -35.67 -4.29
C GLN A 208 14.26 -34.94 -3.49
N ASN A 209 13.74 -34.13 -2.55
CA ASN A 209 14.28 -33.79 -1.22
C ASN A 209 14.99 -34.94 -0.49
N PRO A 210 15.86 -34.60 0.47
CA PRO A 210 15.49 -34.91 1.86
C PRO A 210 15.84 -33.82 2.88
N SER A 211 14.99 -33.76 3.92
CA SER A 211 15.27 -33.16 5.23
C SER A 211 16.15 -34.09 6.07
N SER A 212 17.00 -33.54 6.93
CA SER A 212 17.59 -34.27 8.05
C SER A 212 17.73 -33.37 9.29
N SER A 213 17.06 -33.81 10.35
CA SER A 213 17.09 -33.38 11.74
C SER A 213 18.37 -33.81 12.48
N LEU A 214 18.59 -33.22 13.65
CA LEU A 214 19.23 -33.69 14.92
C LEU A 214 20.01 -32.48 15.48
N SER A 215 20.14 -32.16 16.77
CA SER A 215 19.74 -32.68 18.09
C SER A 215 20.52 -31.78 19.07
N MET A 216 19.97 -31.32 20.19
CA MET A 216 20.78 -30.54 21.15
C MET A 216 20.54 -31.02 22.57
N SER A 217 21.59 -31.61 23.15
CA SER A 217 21.72 -31.97 24.56
C SER A 217 22.68 -31.00 25.25
N SER A 218 22.34 -30.74 26.51
CA SER A 218 22.91 -29.76 27.43
C SER A 218 24.21 -30.20 28.11
N SER A 219 25.11 -29.25 28.36
CA SER A 219 25.93 -29.20 29.59
C SER A 219 26.52 -27.79 29.81
N LEU A 220 26.49 -27.36 31.08
CA LEU A 220 27.15 -26.17 31.63
C LEU A 220 28.46 -26.63 32.30
N GLU A 221 29.55 -25.85 32.17
CA GLU A 221 30.37 -25.34 33.29
C GLU A 221 31.57 -24.49 32.83
N GLN A 222 32.01 -23.61 33.74
CA GLN A 222 32.85 -22.43 33.62
C GLN A 222 34.37 -22.69 33.49
N ASN A 223 35.12 -21.80 32.79
CA ASN A 223 36.03 -20.81 33.41
C ASN A 223 37.00 -20.11 32.44
N ASN A 224 37.02 -18.78 32.58
CA ASN A 224 38.12 -17.81 32.58
C ASN A 224 39.01 -17.50 31.35
N SER A 225 39.01 -16.18 31.09
CA SER A 225 40.11 -15.31 30.64
C SER A 225 40.50 -15.33 29.17
N ALA A 226 39.96 -14.38 28.40
CA ALA A 226 40.76 -13.30 27.78
C ALA A 226 39.91 -12.51 26.76
N SER A 227 40.05 -11.18 26.81
CA SER A 227 39.70 -10.21 25.77
C SER A 227 38.26 -10.23 25.24
N SER A 228 37.42 -9.34 25.79
CA SER A 228 36.26 -8.81 25.07
C SER A 228 36.69 -8.34 23.67
N PRO A 229 36.06 -8.83 22.59
CA PRO A 229 36.02 -8.04 21.38
C PRO A 229 35.05 -6.90 21.66
N ASN A 230 35.58 -5.68 21.79
CA ASN A 230 34.78 -4.46 21.66
C ASN A 230 33.88 -4.61 20.42
N PRO A 231 32.56 -4.38 20.53
CA PRO A 231 31.72 -4.35 19.36
C PRO A 231 32.19 -3.20 18.46
N THR A 232 32.37 -3.59 17.21
CA THR A 232 32.71 -2.82 16.02
C THR A 232 32.22 -1.38 16.08
N HIS A 233 33.16 -0.46 15.93
CA HIS A 233 32.96 0.98 15.71
C HIS A 233 31.90 1.16 14.60
N LEU A 234 30.65 1.49 14.94
CA LEU A 234 29.70 2.00 13.95
C LEU A 234 30.24 3.37 13.52
N ASP A 235 30.34 3.60 12.20
CA ASP A 235 30.77 4.87 11.67
C ASP A 235 29.91 6.00 12.24
N LYS A 236 30.56 6.98 12.89
CA LYS A 236 29.91 8.19 13.43
C LYS A 236 29.30 9.10 12.34
N VAL A 237 29.29 8.63 11.10
CA VAL A 237 28.72 9.33 9.95
C VAL A 237 27.20 9.12 9.98
N PRO A 238 26.41 10.21 9.98
CA PRO A 238 24.96 10.09 9.91
C PRO A 238 24.54 9.48 8.57
N ARG A 239 23.61 8.52 8.63
CA ARG A 239 23.03 7.92 7.42
C ARG A 239 21.91 8.80 6.91
N THR A 240 21.93 9.07 5.61
CA THR A 240 20.92 9.91 4.96
C THR A 240 19.95 9.04 4.19
N PHE A 241 18.67 9.22 4.47
CA PHE A 241 17.58 8.59 3.73
C PHE A 241 16.77 9.67 3.02
N THR A 242 16.27 9.35 1.84
CA THR A 242 15.39 10.27 1.12
C THR A 242 14.10 9.60 0.69
N LEU A 243 13.04 10.41 0.67
CA LEU A 243 11.71 10.00 0.23
C LEU A 243 11.06 11.11 -0.58
N ILE A 244 10.50 10.77 -1.73
CA ILE A 244 9.72 11.73 -2.53
C ILE A 244 8.24 11.46 -2.27
N LEU A 245 7.57 12.40 -1.61
CA LEU A 245 6.14 12.32 -1.31
C LEU A 245 5.46 13.62 -1.75
N HIS A 246 4.37 13.51 -2.53
CA HIS A 246 3.59 14.65 -3.04
C HIS A 246 4.46 15.74 -3.70
N ASN A 247 5.45 15.32 -4.50
CA ASN A 247 6.36 16.22 -5.21
C ASN A 247 7.29 17.07 -4.31
N LYS A 248 7.39 16.74 -3.01
CA LYS A 248 8.40 17.26 -2.08
C LYS A 248 9.46 16.18 -1.78
N LYS A 249 10.74 16.54 -1.80
CA LYS A 249 11.85 15.68 -1.37
C LYS A 249 12.01 15.82 0.14
N TRP A 250 11.82 14.73 0.87
CA TRP A 250 12.07 14.61 2.30
C TRP A 250 13.46 14.02 2.52
N VAL A 251 14.18 14.58 3.49
CA VAL A 251 15.53 14.16 3.87
C VAL A 251 15.52 13.78 5.34
N PHE A 252 15.96 12.55 5.64
CA PHE A 252 16.07 12.05 7.00
C PHE A 252 17.53 11.76 7.29
N LYS A 253 18.08 12.36 8.34
CA LYS A 253 19.44 12.09 8.81
C LYS A 253 19.38 11.32 10.11
N VAL A 254 19.89 10.10 10.10
CA VAL A 254 19.94 9.22 11.26
C VAL A 254 21.32 9.28 11.87
N HIS A 255 21.40 9.85 13.07
CA HIS A 255 22.62 10.02 13.85
C HIS A 255 22.73 8.90 14.90
N TRP A 256 23.94 8.35 15.02
CA TRP A 256 24.27 7.38 16.06
C TRP A 256 24.90 8.11 17.24
N GLU A 257 24.26 8.03 18.41
CA GLU A 257 24.82 8.61 19.64
C GLU A 257 25.21 7.52 20.63
N ASP A 258 26.52 7.42 20.90
CA ASP A 258 27.08 6.70 22.04
C ASP A 258 27.09 7.61 23.27
N GLN A 259 25.92 8.08 23.70
CA GLN A 259 25.82 8.85 24.94
C GLN A 259 25.55 7.90 26.10
N VAL A 260 26.42 7.95 27.11
CA VAL A 260 26.39 7.21 28.39
C VAL A 260 25.27 7.71 29.33
N SER A 261 24.19 8.29 28.77
CA SER A 261 23.09 8.88 29.52
C SER A 261 21.82 8.05 29.31
N ASP A 262 21.24 7.59 30.42
CA ASP A 262 20.03 6.75 30.50
C ASP A 262 18.73 7.40 29.96
N ALA A 263 18.78 8.59 29.35
CA ALA A 263 17.58 9.40 29.29
C ALA A 263 16.60 8.99 28.17
N HIS A 264 17.02 8.76 26.92
CA HIS A 264 16.08 8.47 25.82
C HIS A 264 16.74 7.63 24.71
N TRP A 265 16.03 6.60 24.22
CA TRP A 265 16.52 5.72 23.14
C TRP A 265 16.46 6.38 21.75
N MET A 266 15.61 7.39 21.58
CA MET A 266 15.43 8.14 20.34
C MET A 266 14.98 9.58 20.62
N SER A 267 15.51 10.54 19.85
CA SER A 267 14.98 11.90 19.76
C SER A 267 14.85 12.31 18.29
N VAL A 268 13.91 13.23 18.03
CA VAL A 268 13.59 13.71 16.68
C VAL A 268 13.63 15.22 16.68
N GLU A 269 14.43 15.79 15.79
CA GLU A 269 14.49 17.22 15.53
C GLU A 269 14.07 17.48 14.08
N SER A 270 13.44 18.63 13.84
CA SER A 270 13.05 19.05 12.49
C SER A 270 13.61 20.43 12.20
N PRO A 271 14.83 20.53 11.63
CA PRO A 271 15.45 21.82 11.34
C PRO A 271 14.63 22.67 10.36
N ASN A 272 13.88 22.03 9.46
CA ASN A 272 12.99 22.70 8.52
C ASN A 272 11.74 21.84 8.22
N GLU A 273 10.94 22.25 7.24
CA GLU A 273 9.69 21.56 6.89
C GLU A 273 9.89 20.16 6.28
N THR A 274 11.03 19.92 5.63
CA THR A 274 11.28 18.71 4.81
C THR A 274 12.47 17.89 5.27
N GLU A 275 13.15 18.33 6.32
CA GLU A 275 14.33 17.68 6.91
C GLU A 275 14.03 17.27 8.34
N ILE A 276 14.36 16.01 8.65
CA ILE A 276 14.17 15.41 9.96
C ILE A 276 15.49 14.78 10.39
N HIS A 277 15.99 15.18 11.56
CA HIS A 277 17.17 14.59 12.19
C HIS A 277 16.68 13.65 13.28
N ILE A 278 17.21 12.43 13.29
CA ILE A 278 16.81 11.38 14.21
C ILE A 278 18.05 10.89 14.92
N TYR A 279 18.08 11.03 16.24
CA TYR A 279 19.21 10.60 17.06
C TYR A 279 18.82 9.30 17.75
N LEU A 280 19.62 8.26 17.55
CA LEU A 280 19.39 6.94 18.12
C LEU A 280 20.48 6.59 19.12
N ASN A 281 20.06 6.25 20.34
CA ASN A 281 20.91 5.65 21.35
C ASN A 281 20.77 4.12 21.30
N LEU A 282 21.68 3.47 20.59
CA LEU A 282 21.73 2.01 20.49
C LEU A 282 22.42 1.34 21.67
N SER A 283 23.00 2.10 22.61
CA SER A 283 23.64 1.52 23.82
C SER A 283 22.61 0.96 24.81
N HIS A 284 21.31 1.06 24.51
CA HIS A 284 20.24 0.49 25.33
C HIS A 284 20.20 -1.05 25.21
N PRO A 285 20.08 -1.80 26.34
CA PRO A 285 20.14 -3.28 26.37
C PRO A 285 19.17 -3.99 25.41
N PHE A 286 18.04 -3.35 25.10
CA PHE A 286 17.07 -3.87 24.13
C PHE A 286 17.66 -4.10 22.73
N PHE A 287 18.61 -3.25 22.29
CA PHE A 287 19.15 -3.30 20.93
C PHE A 287 20.38 -4.20 20.81
N GLU A 288 21.01 -4.60 21.92
CA GLU A 288 22.22 -5.42 21.95
C GLU A 288 22.16 -6.66 21.03
N PRO A 289 21.05 -7.44 20.96
CA PRO A 289 20.95 -8.59 20.07
C PRO A 289 20.86 -8.24 18.57
N TYR A 290 20.48 -7.00 18.25
CA TYR A 290 20.12 -6.55 16.91
C TYR A 290 21.17 -5.65 16.26
N ILE A 291 22.08 -5.07 17.05
CA ILE A 291 23.15 -4.20 16.55
C ILE A 291 24.16 -4.97 15.72
N THR A 292 24.34 -6.28 15.94
CA THR A 292 25.32 -7.08 15.21
C THR A 292 24.81 -7.63 13.88
N ASP A 293 23.49 -7.63 13.64
CA ASP A 293 22.88 -8.06 12.38
C ASP A 293 22.59 -6.85 11.47
N PRO A 294 23.29 -6.69 10.32
CA PRO A 294 23.05 -5.59 9.38
C PRO A 294 21.61 -5.51 8.86
N LYS A 295 20.91 -6.66 8.75
CA LYS A 295 19.51 -6.67 8.33
C LYS A 295 18.60 -6.10 9.41
N ALA A 296 18.86 -6.45 10.67
CA ALA A 296 18.13 -5.90 11.81
C ALA A 296 18.40 -4.40 11.99
N GLN A 297 19.66 -3.95 11.81
CA GLN A 297 20.00 -2.51 11.79
C GLN A 297 19.22 -1.75 10.72
N SER A 298 19.24 -2.23 9.47
CA SER A 298 18.50 -1.60 8.36
C SER A 298 16.99 -1.57 8.63
N PHE A 299 16.45 -2.64 9.24
CA PHE A 299 15.05 -2.68 9.64
C PHE A 299 14.73 -1.65 10.72
N ILE A 300 15.54 -1.56 11.79
CA ILE A 300 15.35 -0.58 12.87
C ILE A 300 15.40 0.84 12.31
N GLN A 301 16.38 1.15 11.46
CA GLN A 301 16.48 2.47 10.80
C GLN A 301 15.22 2.81 10.01
N LYS A 302 14.71 1.89 9.19
CA LYS A 302 13.48 2.11 8.42
C LYS A 302 12.27 2.33 9.33
N ILE A 303 12.16 1.59 10.42
CA ILE A 303 11.09 1.76 11.41
C ILE A 303 11.19 3.13 12.08
N VAL A 304 12.39 3.52 12.50
CA VAL A 304 12.64 4.81 13.16
C VAL A 304 12.35 5.98 12.22
N VAL A 305 12.82 5.92 10.96
CA VAL A 305 12.51 6.93 9.93
C VAL A 305 11.01 7.03 9.72
N ALA A 306 10.32 5.89 9.58
CA ALA A 306 8.87 5.88 9.41
C ALA A 306 8.15 6.50 10.61
N LEU A 307 8.63 6.21 11.82
CA LEU A 307 8.06 6.69 13.07
C LEU A 307 8.22 8.21 13.23
N ALA A 308 9.42 8.74 13.00
CA ALA A 308 9.71 10.17 13.03
C ALA A 308 8.90 10.93 11.97
N PHE A 309 8.75 10.34 10.78
CA PHE A 309 7.97 10.96 9.71
C PHE A 309 6.47 10.97 10.03
N ALA A 310 5.94 9.87 10.59
CA ALA A 310 4.55 9.79 11.01
C ALA A 310 4.21 10.85 12.07
N GLU A 311 5.10 11.03 13.05
CA GLU A 311 4.97 12.09 14.06
C GLU A 311 4.95 13.48 13.42
N LYS A 312 5.86 13.75 12.47
CA LYS A 312 5.93 15.05 11.78
C LYS A 312 4.65 15.37 11.03
N LEU A 313 4.10 14.40 10.28
CA LEU A 313 2.85 14.57 9.53
C LEU A 313 1.65 14.76 10.47
N ALA A 314 1.64 14.04 11.60
CA ALA A 314 0.61 14.20 12.62
C ALA A 314 0.62 15.61 13.23
N ARG A 315 1.81 16.14 13.54
CA ARG A 315 1.96 17.53 14.03
C ARG A 315 1.53 18.57 13.00
N GLN A 316 1.87 18.39 11.72
CA GLN A 316 1.53 19.34 10.66
C GLN A 316 0.03 19.41 10.34
N SER A 317 -0.71 18.34 10.63
CA SER A 317 -2.15 18.27 10.39
C SER A 317 -3.00 18.71 11.60
N SER A 318 -2.38 18.93 12.76
CA SER A 318 -3.09 19.38 13.96
C SER A 318 -3.02 20.91 14.14
N PRO A 319 -4.15 21.61 14.33
CA PRO A 319 -4.19 23.04 14.60
C PRO A 319 -3.66 23.47 15.99
N GLU A 320 -3.62 22.57 16.99
CA GLU A 320 -3.40 22.95 18.40
C GLU A 320 -2.15 22.31 19.04
N GLU A 321 -1.15 21.89 18.27
CA GLU A 321 0.04 21.15 18.75
C GLU A 321 -0.24 19.82 19.50
N THR A 322 -1.51 19.44 19.66
CA THR A 322 -1.94 18.17 20.24
C THR A 322 -2.15 17.13 19.14
N ILE A 323 -1.62 15.92 19.33
CA ILE A 323 -1.75 14.83 18.36
C ILE A 323 -2.73 13.81 18.92
N GLY A 324 -3.79 13.48 18.16
CA GLY A 324 -4.65 12.36 18.50
C GLY A 324 -3.87 11.04 18.48
N ALA A 325 -4.07 10.17 19.47
CA ALA A 325 -3.34 8.90 19.56
C ALA A 325 -3.58 7.98 18.34
N SER A 326 -4.72 8.13 17.65
CA SER A 326 -5.02 7.47 16.36
C SER A 326 -4.21 8.04 15.21
N ASP A 327 -4.05 9.35 15.13
CA ASP A 327 -3.46 10.05 13.99
C ASP A 327 -2.02 9.59 13.74
N PHE A 328 -1.23 9.46 14.82
CA PHE A 328 0.12 8.92 14.72
C PHE A 328 0.13 7.51 14.10
N ARG A 329 -0.80 6.63 14.50
CA ARG A 329 -0.90 5.27 13.95
C ARG A 329 -1.32 5.30 12.49
N ASP A 330 -2.23 6.18 12.11
CA ASP A 330 -2.72 6.30 10.73
C ASP A 330 -1.66 6.85 9.79
N TYR A 331 -0.90 7.86 10.24
CA TYR A 331 0.26 8.34 9.51
C TYR A 331 1.35 7.28 9.41
N MET A 332 1.60 6.52 10.48
CA MET A 332 2.56 5.40 10.45
C MET A 332 2.14 4.34 9.41
N ASN A 333 0.86 3.97 9.36
CA ASN A 333 0.32 3.05 8.36
C ASN A 333 0.51 3.58 6.93
N LYS A 334 0.33 4.89 6.72
CA LYS A 334 0.54 5.54 5.42
C LYS A 334 2.02 5.54 5.04
N VAL A 335 2.90 5.98 5.92
CA VAL A 335 4.35 6.06 5.70
C VAL A 335 4.97 4.68 5.44
N LEU A 336 4.57 3.65 6.19
CA LEU A 336 5.09 2.29 6.00
C LEU A 336 4.75 1.70 4.63
N ARG A 337 3.67 2.14 3.97
CA ARG A 337 3.40 1.73 2.57
C ARG A 337 4.45 2.25 1.59
N TYR A 338 5.11 3.36 1.93
CA TYR A 338 6.21 3.95 1.17
C TYR A 338 7.59 3.53 1.70
N SER A 339 7.66 2.66 2.72
CA SER A 339 8.94 2.22 3.31
C SER A 339 9.87 1.50 2.32
N SER A 340 9.31 0.88 1.28
CA SER A 340 10.09 0.29 0.18
C SER A 340 10.73 1.32 -0.75
N GLN A 341 10.27 2.58 -0.70
CA GLN A 341 10.78 3.70 -1.50
C GLN A 341 11.80 4.55 -0.73
N ILE A 342 11.97 4.30 0.58
CA ILE A 342 13.01 4.92 1.38
C ILE A 342 14.35 4.33 0.93
N GLN A 343 15.13 5.15 0.23
CA GLN A 343 16.47 4.79 -0.22
C GLN A 343 17.49 5.43 0.70
N GLU A 344 18.43 4.61 1.18
CA GLU A 344 19.66 5.09 1.81
C GLU A 344 20.53 5.68 0.69
N GLU A 345 20.94 6.94 0.82
CA GLU A 345 21.96 7.50 -0.07
C GLU A 345 23.30 6.87 0.32
N GLU A 346 23.91 6.07 -0.56
CA GLU A 346 25.27 5.58 -0.36
C GLU A 346 26.21 6.79 -0.29
N SER A 347 26.90 6.95 0.83
CA SER A 347 27.89 8.00 0.98
C SER A 347 29.01 7.75 -0.03
N GLU A 348 29.15 8.61 -1.04
CA GLU A 348 30.37 8.69 -1.83
C GLU A 348 31.53 8.92 -0.86
N SER A 349 32.35 7.89 -0.69
CA SER A 349 33.65 8.02 -0.05
C SER A 349 34.45 9.02 -0.90
N ASP A 350 34.65 10.22 -0.38
CA ASP A 350 35.58 11.23 -0.90
C ASP A 350 37.00 10.65 -0.82
N ASP A 351 37.35 9.79 -1.80
CA ASP A 351 38.71 9.34 -2.02
C ASP A 351 39.40 10.39 -2.91
N ARG A 352 39.74 11.51 -2.28
CA ARG A 352 40.73 12.46 -2.77
C ARG A 352 41.68 12.82 -1.64
N SER A 353 42.77 12.07 -1.57
CA SER A 353 44.08 12.56 -1.11
C SER A 353 45.20 11.76 -1.76
#